data_AF-A0A439D9X7-F1
#
_entry.id   AF-A0A439D9X7-F1
#
_cell.length_a   1.000
_cell.length_b   1.000
_cell.length_c   1.000
_cell.angle_alpha   90.00
_cell.angle_beta   90.00
_cell.angle_gamma   90.00
#
_symmetry.space_group_name_H-M   'P 1'
#
loop_
_entity.id
_entity.type
_entity.pdbx_description
1 polymer ?
#
loop_
_entity_poly.entity_id
_entity_poly.type
_entity_poly.pdbx_seq_one_letter_code
_entity_poly.pdbx_strand_id
1 'polypeptide(L)'
;MRAAAFTLISAAALASAQSKPAVIVVEKSLGNAYQNTTIEVSPTSDYSNPEVLNQVSSLYQIGPEFTYFCFAYNPAGEFYSDEYFGLGKPLHLSTNNVVVQAITCRVE
;
A
#
# COMPACT_ATOMS: atom_id res chain seq x y z
N MET A 1 60.62 11.60 -6.93
CA MET A 1 59.56 10.97 -7.76
C MET A 1 59.39 9.55 -7.23
N ARG A 2 58.27 9.03 -6.71
CA ARG A 2 56.84 9.26 -6.90
C ARG A 2 56.12 8.84 -5.60
N ALA A 3 55.16 9.64 -5.14
CA ALA A 3 54.19 9.21 -4.14
C ALA A 3 53.08 8.42 -4.86
N ALA A 4 52.77 7.22 -4.40
CA ALA A 4 51.63 6.45 -4.87
C ALA A 4 50.53 6.52 -3.79
N ALA A 5 49.63 7.49 -3.91
CA ALA A 5 48.40 7.51 -3.16
C ALA A 5 47.36 6.70 -3.93
N PHE A 6 47.07 5.48 -3.47
CA PHE A 6 45.92 4.71 -3.92
C PHE A 6 44.73 5.03 -3.01
N THR A 7 43.95 6.04 -3.38
CA THR A 7 42.61 6.25 -2.78
C THR A 7 41.63 5.32 -3.48
N LEU A 8 41.34 4.19 -2.84
CA LEU A 8 40.21 3.34 -3.18
C LEU A 8 38.93 4.02 -2.71
N ILE A 9 38.25 4.72 -3.61
CA ILE A 9 36.89 5.20 -3.40
C ILE A 9 35.96 4.01 -3.65
N SER A 10 35.60 3.30 -2.57
CA SER A 10 34.53 2.31 -2.63
C SER A 10 33.19 3.03 -2.76
N ALA A 11 32.70 3.17 -3.99
CA ALA A 11 31.32 3.58 -4.25
C ALA A 11 30.39 2.41 -3.92
N ALA A 12 29.81 2.41 -2.72
CA ALA A 12 28.68 1.56 -2.38
C ALA A 12 27.45 2.07 -3.14
N ALA A 13 27.29 1.63 -4.39
CA ALA A 13 26.02 1.75 -5.09
C ALA A 13 25.06 0.72 -4.49
N LEU A 14 24.36 1.09 -3.41
CA LEU A 14 23.15 0.41 -3.00
C LEU A 14 22.11 0.64 -4.10
N ALA A 15 22.11 -0.26 -5.09
CA ALA A 15 20.94 -0.43 -5.94
C ALA A 15 19.81 -0.89 -5.03
N SER A 16 19.02 0.06 -4.52
CA SER A 16 17.76 -0.27 -3.86
C SER A 16 16.92 -1.02 -4.89
N ALA A 17 16.68 -2.31 -4.65
CA ALA A 17 15.67 -3.05 -5.38
C ALA A 17 14.35 -2.33 -5.13
N GLN A 18 13.98 -1.43 -6.04
CA GLN A 18 12.77 -0.63 -5.92
C GLN A 18 11.60 -1.59 -6.17
N SER A 19 11.03 -2.08 -5.09
CA SER A 19 9.84 -2.91 -5.13
C SER A 19 8.72 -2.08 -5.76
N LYS A 20 8.01 -2.69 -6.71
CA LYS A 20 6.88 -2.05 -7.39
C LYS A 20 5.81 -1.67 -6.35
N PRO A 21 4.99 -0.64 -6.57
CA PRO A 21 3.86 -0.39 -5.69
C PRO A 21 2.80 -1.49 -5.83
N ALA A 22 2.10 -1.78 -4.74
CA ALA A 22 0.88 -2.58 -4.79
C ALA A 22 -0.24 -1.76 -5.45
N VAL A 23 -0.98 -2.38 -6.36
CA VAL A 23 -2.12 -1.77 -7.05
C VAL A 23 -3.39 -2.23 -6.34
N ILE A 24 -3.97 -1.32 -5.56
CA ILE A 24 -5.14 -1.59 -4.74
C ILE A 24 -6.35 -0.91 -5.36
N VAL A 25 -7.46 -1.63 -5.47
CA VAL A 25 -8.76 -1.04 -5.75
C VAL A 25 -9.44 -0.70 -4.44
N VAL A 26 -9.81 0.57 -4.33
CA VAL A 26 -10.69 1.09 -3.30
C VAL A 26 -12.09 1.13 -3.90
N GLU A 27 -12.92 0.20 -3.47
CA GLU A 27 -14.34 0.22 -3.78
C GLU A 27 -15.05 1.05 -2.71
N LYS A 28 -15.85 2.01 -3.17
CA LYS A 28 -16.72 2.82 -2.32
C LYS A 28 -18.16 2.41 -2.52
N SER A 29 -18.92 2.46 -1.43
CA SER A 29 -20.37 2.32 -1.46
C SER A 29 -20.99 3.69 -1.15
N LEU A 30 -21.76 4.21 -2.12
CA LEU A 30 -22.40 5.53 -2.12
C LEU A 30 -23.93 5.39 -2.00
N GLY A 31 -24.39 4.57 -1.05
CA GLY A 31 -25.81 4.23 -0.89
C GLY A 31 -26.24 3.16 -1.88
N ASN A 32 -26.61 3.58 -3.09
CA ASN A 32 -27.16 2.72 -4.16
C ASN A 32 -26.21 2.56 -5.35
N ALA A 33 -25.00 3.10 -5.26
CA ALA A 33 -24.00 3.06 -6.31
C ALA A 33 -22.66 2.62 -5.74
N TYR A 34 -21.86 1.96 -6.58
CA TYR A 34 -20.48 1.62 -6.27
C TYR A 34 -19.55 2.43 -7.16
N GLN A 35 -18.45 2.90 -6.58
CA GLN A 35 -17.40 3.59 -7.31
C GLN A 35 -16.05 2.98 -6.97
N ASN A 36 -15.29 2.63 -8.00
CA ASN A 36 -13.97 2.05 -7.85
C ASN A 36 -12.91 3.10 -8.17
N THR A 37 -11.90 3.20 -7.31
CA THR A 37 -10.70 3.99 -7.54
C THR A 37 -9.49 3.10 -7.37
N THR A 38 -8.58 3.13 -8.33
CA THR A 38 -7.31 2.39 -8.23
C THR A 38 -6.23 3.30 -7.67
N ILE A 39 -5.48 2.80 -6.70
CA ILE A 39 -4.36 3.50 -6.07
C ILE A 39 -3.10 2.64 -6.12
N GLU A 40 -1.96 3.32 -6.06
CA GLU A 40 -0.64 2.69 -5.92
C GLU A 40 -0.15 2.90 -4.48
N VAL A 41 0.06 1.79 -3.77
CA VAL A 41 0.57 1.80 -2.39
C VAL A 41 2.02 1.33 -2.41
N SER A 42 2.94 2.22 -2.08
CA SER A 42 4.35 1.85 -1.97
C SER A 42 4.56 0.86 -0.82
N PRO A 43 5.40 -0.17 -0.98
CA PRO A 43 5.76 -1.06 0.13
C PRO A 43 6.54 -0.36 1.26
N THR A 44 7.12 0.82 0.99
CA THR A 44 7.97 1.54 1.94
C THR A 44 7.26 2.69 2.67
N SER A 45 6.01 3.00 2.32
CA SER A 45 5.27 4.13 2.89
C SER A 45 3.78 3.88 2.88
N ASP A 46 3.08 4.48 3.83
CA ASP A 46 1.64 4.35 3.92
C ASP A 46 0.96 5.25 2.89
N TYR A 47 -0.13 4.77 2.29
CA TYR A 47 -1.00 5.58 1.45
C TYR A 47 -2.10 6.20 2.31
N SER A 48 -2.21 7.52 2.31
CA SER A 48 -3.30 8.24 2.98
C SER A 48 -3.84 9.33 2.07
N ASN A 49 -5.13 9.24 1.77
CA ASN A 49 -5.86 10.27 1.04
C ASN A 49 -7.34 10.22 1.44
N PRO A 50 -7.82 11.16 2.30
CA PRO A 50 -9.21 11.17 2.77
C PRO A 50 -10.25 11.26 1.65
N GLU A 51 -9.92 11.86 0.51
CA GLU A 51 -10.84 11.97 -0.64
C GLU A 51 -11.05 10.61 -1.33
N VAL A 52 -10.05 9.73 -1.29
CA VAL A 52 -10.12 8.38 -1.87
C VAL A 52 -10.53 7.33 -0.85
N LEU A 53 -10.17 7.52 0.42
CA LEU A 53 -10.36 6.53 1.48
C LEU A 53 -11.58 6.80 2.36
N ASN A 54 -12.50 7.67 1.93
CA ASN A 54 -13.81 7.79 2.54
C ASN A 54 -14.80 6.80 1.94
N GLN A 55 -15.79 6.38 2.74
CA GLN A 55 -16.91 5.53 2.30
C GLN A 55 -16.49 4.20 1.66
N VAL A 56 -15.39 3.61 2.13
CA VAL A 56 -14.81 2.37 1.60
C VAL A 56 -15.69 1.16 1.94
N SER A 57 -16.14 0.41 0.95
CA SER A 57 -16.82 -0.86 1.16
C SER A 57 -15.87 -2.05 1.10
N SER A 58 -14.94 -2.04 0.15
CA SER A 58 -14.00 -3.14 -0.06
C SER A 58 -12.62 -2.63 -0.49
N LEU A 59 -11.57 -3.35 -0.09
CA LEU A 59 -10.20 -3.15 -0.54
C LEU A 59 -9.66 -4.47 -1.11
N TYR A 60 -9.07 -4.42 -2.31
CA TYR A 60 -8.49 -5.62 -2.92
C TYR A 60 -7.33 -5.29 -3.84
N GLN A 61 -6.32 -6.15 -3.85
CA GLN A 61 -5.17 -6.02 -4.75
C GLN A 61 -5.52 -6.59 -6.13
N ILE A 62 -5.18 -5.84 -7.18
CA ILE A 62 -5.27 -6.29 -8.58
C ILE A 62 -3.91 -6.40 -9.27
N GLY A 63 -2.84 -5.93 -8.62
CA GLY A 63 -1.50 -6.05 -9.15
C GLY A 63 -0.44 -5.58 -8.14
N PRO A 64 0.84 -5.83 -8.41
CA PRO A 64 1.35 -6.80 -9.40
C PRO A 64 0.97 -8.25 -9.03
N GLU A 65 1.32 -9.23 -9.87
CA GLU A 65 0.91 -10.65 -9.74
C GLU A 65 1.49 -11.41 -8.52
N PHE A 66 2.21 -10.73 -7.63
CA PHE A 66 2.68 -11.28 -6.37
C PHE A 66 1.94 -10.64 -5.19
N THR A 67 1.68 -11.42 -4.15
CA THR A 67 0.88 -10.99 -3.00
C THR A 67 1.61 -9.98 -2.14
N TYR A 68 0.97 -8.85 -1.86
CA TYR A 68 1.36 -7.96 -0.77
C TYR A 68 0.52 -8.26 0.47
N PHE A 69 1.13 -8.05 1.63
CA PHE A 69 0.47 -8.09 2.92
C PHE A 69 0.03 -6.69 3.26
N CYS A 70 -1.22 -6.36 2.93
CA CYS A 70 -1.79 -5.05 3.12
C CYS A 70 -2.71 -4.99 4.34
N PHE A 71 -2.69 -3.86 5.02
CA PHE A 71 -3.50 -3.57 6.20
C PHE A 71 -4.16 -2.20 6.05
N ALA A 72 -5.40 -2.09 6.51
CA ALA A 72 -6.16 -0.85 6.50
C ALA A 72 -6.37 -0.36 7.94
N TYR A 73 -6.10 0.90 8.17
CA TYR A 73 -6.20 1.54 9.48
C TYR A 73 -7.43 2.41 9.57
N ASN A 74 -8.12 2.36 10.71
CA ASN A 74 -9.18 3.28 11.06
C ASN A 74 -8.60 4.63 11.54
N PRO A 75 -9.43 5.67 11.75
CA PRO A 75 -8.96 6.97 12.23
C PRO A 75 -8.37 6.97 13.65
N ALA A 76 -8.59 5.91 14.43
CA ALA A 76 -7.97 5.71 15.74
C ALA A 76 -6.56 5.08 15.65
N GLY A 77 -6.12 4.69 14.44
CA GLY A 77 -4.82 4.04 14.21
C GLY A 77 -4.84 2.52 14.44
N GLU A 78 -6.02 1.91 14.55
CA GLU A 78 -6.19 0.47 14.72
C GLU A 78 -6.51 -0.20 13.38
N PHE A 79 -6.22 -1.50 13.27
CA PHE A 79 -6.56 -2.27 12.10
C PHE A 79 -8.07 -2.53 12.01
N TYR A 80 -8.61 -2.51 10.80
CA TYR A 80 -9.98 -2.99 10.55
C TYR A 80 -10.11 -4.52 10.62
N SER A 81 -9.00 -5.25 10.46
CA SER A 81 -8.94 -6.70 10.55
C SER A 81 -7.57 -7.11 11.07
N ASP A 82 -7.54 -8.16 11.89
CA ASP A 82 -6.30 -8.78 12.37
C ASP A 82 -5.56 -9.53 11.26
N GLU A 83 -6.23 -9.75 10.12
CA GLU A 83 -5.65 -10.40 8.96
C GLU A 83 -5.31 -9.39 7.86
N TYR A 84 -4.24 -9.69 7.12
CA TYR A 84 -3.90 -8.94 5.91
C TYR A 84 -4.92 -9.19 4.79
N PHE A 85 -5.02 -8.20 3.90
CA PHE A 85 -5.62 -8.35 2.57
C PHE A 85 -4.55 -8.26 1.49
N GLY A 86 -4.84 -8.80 0.31
CA GLY A 86 -3.86 -8.91 -0.77
C GLY A 86 -4.44 -9.59 -2.00
N LEU A 87 -3.56 -10.12 -2.86
CA LEU A 87 -3.98 -10.81 -4.08
C LEU A 87 -4.86 -12.02 -3.76
N GLY A 88 -6.08 -12.03 -4.31
CA GLY A 88 -7.07 -13.11 -4.06
C GLY A 88 -7.71 -13.10 -2.66
N LYS A 89 -7.32 -12.16 -1.78
CA LYS A 89 -7.85 -12.03 -0.42
C LYS A 89 -8.35 -10.59 -0.18
N PRO A 90 -9.61 -10.28 -0.54
CA PRO A 90 -10.18 -8.95 -0.33
C PRO A 90 -10.47 -8.68 1.15
N LEU A 91 -10.43 -7.41 1.55
CA LEU A 91 -10.97 -6.92 2.82
C LEU A 91 -12.33 -6.28 2.57
N HIS A 92 -13.38 -6.81 3.20
CA HIS A 92 -14.73 -6.24 3.16
C HIS A 92 -15.03 -5.51 4.46
N LEU A 93 -15.32 -4.21 4.39
CA LEU A 93 -15.52 -3.33 5.55
C LEU A 93 -16.99 -3.06 5.88
N SER A 94 -17.91 -3.68 5.15
CA SER A 94 -19.32 -3.80 5.56
C SER A 94 -20.13 -2.49 5.61
N THR A 95 -20.05 -1.61 4.59
CA THR A 95 -21.09 -0.64 4.10
C THR A 95 -20.67 0.86 4.03
N ASN A 96 -21.61 1.70 3.57
CA ASN A 96 -21.51 3.15 3.37
C ASN A 96 -20.97 3.86 4.63
N ASN A 97 -19.95 4.71 4.45
CA ASN A 97 -19.33 5.57 5.47
C ASN A 97 -18.19 4.98 6.32
N VAL A 98 -17.60 3.83 5.95
CA VAL A 98 -16.30 3.46 6.57
C VAL A 98 -15.21 4.39 6.06
N VAL A 99 -14.47 5.01 6.98
CA VAL A 99 -13.37 5.92 6.69
C VAL A 99 -12.05 5.22 6.97
N VAL A 100 -11.31 4.87 5.92
CA VAL A 100 -9.96 4.33 6.07
C VAL A 100 -8.98 5.51 6.17
N GLN A 101 -8.17 5.53 7.22
CA GLN A 101 -7.18 6.58 7.43
C GLN A 101 -5.94 6.36 6.57
N ALA A 102 -5.46 5.12 6.53
CA ALA A 102 -4.27 4.75 5.79
C ALA A 102 -4.32 3.29 5.34
N ILE A 103 -3.61 3.00 4.26
CA ILE A 103 -3.34 1.65 3.78
C ILE A 103 -1.83 1.45 3.77
N THR A 104 -1.39 0.36 4.36
CA THR A 104 0.01 -0.04 4.41
C THR A 104 0.16 -1.37 3.75
N CYS A 105 1.07 -1.50 2.79
CA CYS A 105 1.41 -2.76 2.15
C CYS A 105 2.87 -3.11 2.40
N ARG A 106 3.17 -4.40 2.54
CA ARG A 106 4.53 -4.92 2.69
C ARG A 106 4.73 -6.12 1.76
N VAL A 107 5.97 -6.31 1.34
CA VAL A 107 6.46 -7.56 0.74
C VAL A 107 7.00 -8.42 1.87
N GLU A 108 6.71 -9.72 1.86
CA GLU A 108 7.41 -10.70 2.71
C GLU A 108 8.86 -10.90 2.26
#